data_AF-A0A9X4GH17-F1
#
_entry.id   AF-A0A9X4GH17-F1
#
_cell.length_a   1.000
_cell.length_b   1.000
_cell.length_c   1.000
_cell.angle_alpha   90.00
_cell.angle_beta   90.00
_cell.angle_gamma   90.00
#
_symmetry.space_group_name_H-M   'P 1'
#
loop_
_entity.id
_entity.type
_entity.pdbx_description
1 polymer ?
#
loop_
_entity_poly.entity_id
_entity_poly.type
_entity_poly.pdbx_seq_one_letter_code
_entity_poly.pdbx_strand_id
1 'polypeptide(L)'
;MAMKKVLLVCLPVLLSGCSVYNQFVERMQTDTLEYRCDEKPLTVKLNNTRQTASFVYDNQLLNLKQGVSASGARYTDGIYVFWSKGDEATVYKRDRIVLNNCQLQNPKR
;
A
#
# COMPACT_ATOMS: atom_id res chain seq x y z
N MET A 1 -19.58 51.99 -16.40
CA MET A 1 -18.42 51.16 -16.83
C MET A 1 -17.89 50.38 -15.63
N ALA A 2 -18.53 49.28 -15.25
CA ALA A 2 -18.19 48.63 -13.98
C ALA A 2 -18.43 47.12 -13.96
N MET A 3 -18.05 46.37 -15.00
CA MET A 3 -18.06 44.89 -14.97
C MET A 3 -17.05 44.28 -15.95
N LYS A 4 -15.79 44.75 -15.95
CA LYS A 4 -14.73 44.12 -16.78
C LYS A 4 -13.43 43.82 -16.02
N LYS A 5 -13.27 44.37 -14.81
CA LYS A 5 -12.03 44.20 -14.02
C LYS A 5 -12.07 43.05 -13.00
N VAL A 6 -13.22 42.40 -12.81
CA VAL A 6 -13.36 41.32 -11.81
C VAL A 6 -12.91 39.96 -12.35
N LEU A 7 -12.88 39.76 -13.68
CA LEU A 7 -12.55 38.45 -14.27
C LEU A 7 -11.06 38.07 -14.17
N LEU A 8 -10.18 39.00 -13.83
CA LEU A 8 -8.73 38.82 -13.89
C LEU A 8 -8.08 38.33 -12.59
N VAL A 9 -8.84 38.17 -11.50
CA VAL A 9 -8.29 37.85 -10.17
C VAL A 9 -8.45 36.36 -9.80
N CYS A 10 -9.29 35.59 -10.48
CA CYS A 10 -9.57 34.18 -10.11
C CYS A 10 -8.69 33.13 -10.82
N LEU A 11 -7.83 33.53 -11.76
CA LEU A 11 -6.99 32.59 -12.53
C LEU A 11 -5.86 31.88 -11.77
N PRO A 12 -5.22 32.44 -10.72
CA PRO A 12 -4.06 31.77 -10.12
C PRO A 12 -4.43 30.70 -9.07
N VAL A 13 -5.69 30.59 -8.64
CA VAL A 13 -6.11 29.64 -7.59
C VAL A 13 -6.28 28.21 -8.11
N LEU A 14 -6.48 28.04 -9.42
CA LEU A 14 -6.73 26.71 -10.01
C LEU A 14 -5.45 25.86 -10.18
N LEU A 15 -4.25 26.45 -10.18
CA LEU A 15 -3.00 25.72 -10.41
C LEU A 15 -2.37 25.11 -9.14
N SER A 16 -2.80 25.49 -7.94
CA SER A 16 -2.30 24.90 -6.68
C SER A 16 -3.01 23.61 -6.27
N GLY A 17 -4.04 23.16 -7.00
CA GLY A 17 -4.85 21.99 -6.64
C GLY A 17 -4.18 20.63 -6.85
N CYS A 18 -3.19 20.52 -7.73
CA CYS A 18 -2.64 19.21 -8.13
C CYS A 18 -1.84 18.51 -7.02
N SER A 19 -1.13 19.27 -6.17
CA SER A 19 -0.29 18.66 -5.11
C SER A 19 -1.15 18.13 -3.96
N VAL A 20 -2.19 18.87 -3.56
CA VAL A 20 -3.14 18.43 -2.52
C VAL A 20 -3.96 17.24 -3.00
N TYR A 21 -4.38 17.24 -4.27
CA TYR A 21 -5.11 16.12 -4.86
C TYR A 21 -4.28 14.83 -4.85
N ASN A 22 -3.01 14.87 -5.26
CA ASN A 22 -2.14 13.68 -5.25
C ASN A 22 -1.96 13.10 -3.84
N GLN A 23 -1.76 13.94 -2.82
CA GLN A 23 -1.61 13.46 -1.44
C GLN A 23 -2.91 12.86 -0.87
N PHE A 24 -4.06 13.40 -1.29
CA PHE A 24 -5.36 12.85 -0.91
C PHE A 24 -5.62 11.51 -1.60
N VAL A 25 -5.27 11.38 -2.89
CA VAL A 25 -5.38 10.14 -3.66
C VAL A 25 -4.43 9.06 -3.14
N GLU A 26 -3.18 9.39 -2.78
CA GLU A 26 -2.24 8.43 -2.16
C GLU A 26 -2.79 7.81 -0.86
N ARG A 27 -3.45 8.62 -0.03
CA ARG A 27 -4.08 8.13 1.21
C ARG A 27 -5.29 7.24 0.95
N MET A 28 -6.02 7.50 -0.14
CA MET A 28 -7.15 6.68 -0.58
C MET A 28 -6.71 5.36 -1.25
N GLN A 29 -5.51 5.31 -1.84
CA GLN A 29 -4.96 4.12 -2.53
C GLN A 29 -4.10 3.21 -1.64
N THR A 30 -4.20 3.38 -0.31
CA THR A 30 -3.58 2.45 0.64
C THR A 30 -4.62 1.43 1.11
N ASP A 31 -4.57 0.24 0.54
CA ASP A 31 -5.43 -0.87 0.94
C ASP A 31 -4.87 -1.51 2.21
N THR A 32 -5.73 -1.77 3.18
CA THR A 32 -5.35 -2.50 4.40
C THR A 32 -5.92 -3.91 4.31
N LEU A 33 -5.03 -4.89 4.19
CA LEU A 33 -5.35 -6.31 4.15
C LEU A 33 -5.09 -6.94 5.51
N GLU A 34 -6.09 -7.61 6.05
CA GLU A 34 -5.99 -8.33 7.32
C GLU A 34 -5.93 -9.82 7.05
N TYR A 35 -4.82 -10.43 7.43
CA TYR A 35 -4.59 -11.85 7.31
C TYR A 35 -4.61 -12.50 8.69
N ARG A 36 -5.20 -13.70 8.74
CA ARG A 36 -5.14 -14.58 9.90
C ARG A 36 -4.19 -15.71 9.56
N CYS A 37 -3.02 -15.71 10.18
CA CYS A 37 -2.04 -16.79 10.07
C CYS A 37 -2.14 -17.70 11.29
N ASP A 38 -1.55 -18.90 11.19
CA ASP A 38 -1.55 -19.88 12.28
C ASP A 38 -0.74 -19.38 13.49
N GLU A 39 0.36 -18.66 13.25
CA GLU A 39 1.24 -18.19 14.32
C GLU A 39 0.78 -16.86 14.94
N LYS A 40 0.44 -15.87 14.11
CA LYS A 40 -0.01 -14.54 14.55
C LYS A 40 -0.82 -13.81 13.47
N PRO A 41 -1.77 -12.94 13.85
CA PRO A 41 -2.46 -12.09 12.88
C PRO A 41 -1.47 -11.14 12.19
N LEU A 42 -1.71 -10.87 10.92
CA LEU A 42 -0.86 -10.01 10.09
C LEU A 42 -1.72 -8.95 9.39
N THR A 43 -1.42 -7.68 9.65
CA THR A 43 -2.04 -6.56 8.95
C THR A 43 -1.05 -5.96 7.96
N VAL A 44 -1.38 -6.01 6.67
CA VAL A 44 -0.56 -5.51 5.57
C VAL A 44 -1.21 -4.29 4.95
N LYS A 45 -0.47 -3.18 4.88
CA LYS A 45 -0.86 -1.98 4.15
C LYS A 45 -0.21 -1.99 2.78
N LEU A 46 -1.01 -2.20 1.74
CA LEU A 46 -0.59 -2.12 0.36
C LEU A 46 -0.79 -0.70 -0.15
N ASN A 47 0.29 -0.07 -0.58
CA ASN A 47 0.22 1.17 -1.32
C ASN A 47 0.39 0.85 -2.81
N ASN A 48 -0.72 0.87 -3.56
CA ASN A 48 -0.73 0.52 -4.97
C ASN A 48 0.02 1.54 -5.83
N THR A 49 -0.03 2.83 -5.46
CA THR A 49 0.64 3.92 -6.18
C THR A 49 2.16 3.79 -6.13
N ARG A 50 2.70 3.40 -4.97
CA ARG A 50 4.14 3.23 -4.72
C ARG A 50 4.62 1.79 -4.90
N GLN A 51 3.69 0.87 -5.16
CA GLN A 51 3.97 -0.56 -5.26
C GLN A 51 4.72 -1.08 -4.03
N THR A 52 4.23 -0.73 -2.83
CA THR A 52 4.86 -1.12 -1.57
C THR A 52 3.88 -1.84 -0.65
N ALA A 53 4.40 -2.78 0.12
CA ALA A 53 3.68 -3.50 1.17
C ALA A 53 4.34 -3.19 2.51
N SER A 54 3.58 -2.64 3.45
CA SER A 54 4.05 -2.33 4.79
C SER A 54 3.32 -3.15 5.84
N PHE A 55 4.04 -3.79 6.75
CA PHE A 55 3.44 -4.51 7.88
C PHE A 55 4.35 -4.48 9.10
N VAL A 56 3.79 -4.75 10.27
CA VAL A 56 4.54 -4.81 11.52
C VAL A 56 4.89 -6.26 11.83
N TYR A 57 6.17 -6.53 12.06
CA TYR A 57 6.66 -7.83 12.50
C TYR A 57 7.67 -7.61 13.63
N ASP A 58 7.45 -8.26 14.78
CA ASP A 58 8.27 -8.13 16.00
C ASP A 58 8.47 -6.66 16.42
N ASN A 59 7.38 -5.89 16.47
CA ASN A 59 7.37 -4.45 16.78
C ASN A 59 8.16 -3.56 15.80
N GLN A 60 8.66 -4.10 14.69
CA GLN A 60 9.30 -3.34 13.63
C GLN A 60 8.35 -3.15 12.45
N LEU A 61 8.17 -1.90 12.01
CA LEU A 61 7.49 -1.60 10.76
C LEU A 61 8.42 -1.92 9.59
N LEU A 62 8.04 -2.89 8.78
CA LEU A 62 8.74 -3.28 7.56
C LEU A 62 8.04 -2.63 6.37
N ASN A 63 8.83 -2.15 5.41
CA ASN A 63 8.32 -1.59 4.16
C ASN A 63 9.03 -2.24 2.97
N LEU A 64 8.28 -3.04 2.24
CA LEU A 64 8.77 -3.91 1.18
C LEU A 64 8.35 -3.35 -0.17
N LYS A 65 9.25 -3.44 -1.15
CA LYS A 65 8.97 -3.01 -2.52
C LYS A 65 8.46 -4.19 -3.34
N GLN A 66 7.57 -3.95 -4.28
CA GLN A 66 7.10 -4.97 -5.20
C GLN A 66 8.28 -5.53 -6.00
N GLY A 67 8.37 -6.86 -6.03
CA GLY A 67 9.36 -7.61 -6.79
C GLY A 67 8.69 -8.44 -7.87
N VAL A 68 9.50 -8.90 -8.83
CA VAL A 68 9.03 -9.80 -9.90
C VAL A 68 8.56 -11.13 -9.29
N SER A 69 7.38 -11.59 -9.71
CA SER A 69 6.80 -12.87 -9.32
C SER A 69 6.19 -13.56 -10.54
N ALA A 70 6.30 -14.88 -10.60
CA ALA A 70 5.65 -15.69 -11.63
C ALA A 70 4.14 -15.85 -11.37
N SER A 71 3.71 -15.82 -10.11
CA SER A 71 2.30 -15.90 -9.70
C SER A 71 2.08 -15.15 -8.40
N GLY A 72 0.96 -14.43 -8.31
CA GLY A 72 0.64 -13.61 -7.15
C GLY A 72 1.50 -12.34 -7.06
N ALA A 73 1.41 -11.65 -5.92
CA ALA A 73 2.17 -10.44 -5.64
C ALA A 73 3.31 -10.76 -4.68
N ARG A 74 4.53 -10.40 -5.05
CA ARG A 74 5.72 -10.55 -4.21
C ARG A 74 6.24 -9.17 -3.83
N TYR A 75 6.55 -8.99 -2.56
CA TYR A 75 7.15 -7.78 -2.03
C TYR A 75 8.38 -8.16 -1.21
N THR A 76 9.49 -7.45 -1.39
CA THR A 76 10.74 -7.74 -0.69
C THR A 76 11.59 -6.48 -0.44
N ASP A 77 12.42 -6.54 0.60
CA ASP A 77 13.50 -5.58 0.91
C ASP A 77 14.88 -6.25 0.91
N GLY A 78 14.96 -7.52 0.47
CA GLY A 78 16.17 -8.35 0.49
C GLY A 78 16.34 -9.19 1.75
N ILE A 79 15.67 -8.87 2.86
CA ILE A 79 15.71 -9.66 4.11
C ILE A 79 14.38 -10.38 4.29
N TYR A 80 13.28 -9.65 4.16
CA TYR A 80 11.92 -10.15 4.26
C TYR A 80 11.32 -10.29 2.86
N VAL A 81 10.43 -11.28 2.72
CA VAL A 81 9.63 -11.47 1.52
C VAL A 81 8.20 -11.70 1.96
N PHE A 82 7.29 -10.84 1.54
CA PHE A 82 5.86 -11.09 1.62
C PHE A 82 5.38 -11.55 0.25
N TRP A 83 4.82 -12.75 0.20
CA TRP A 83 4.28 -13.33 -1.01
C TRP A 83 2.80 -13.62 -0.79
N SER A 84 1.94 -13.00 -1.60
CA SER A 84 0.51 -13.24 -1.58
C SER A 84 0.05 -13.86 -2.89
N LYS A 85 -0.83 -14.85 -2.80
CA LYS A 85 -1.39 -15.58 -3.94
C LYS A 85 -2.88 -15.81 -3.68
N GLY A 86 -3.74 -15.08 -4.40
CA GLY A 86 -5.18 -15.09 -4.13
C GLY A 86 -5.45 -14.55 -2.72
N ASP A 87 -6.13 -15.35 -1.92
CA ASP A 87 -6.45 -15.02 -0.52
C ASP A 87 -5.38 -15.50 0.48
N GLU A 88 -4.38 -16.24 0.01
CA GLU A 88 -3.31 -16.77 0.85
C GLU A 88 -2.09 -15.86 0.84
N ALA A 89 -1.36 -15.82 1.96
CA ALA A 89 -0.08 -15.17 2.07
C ALA A 89 0.94 -15.98 2.87
N THR A 90 2.21 -15.72 2.61
CA THR A 90 3.34 -16.30 3.34
C THR A 90 4.42 -15.25 3.51
N VAL A 91 5.01 -15.19 4.69
CA VAL A 91 6.14 -14.29 4.99
C VAL A 91 7.40 -15.09 5.22
N TYR A 92 8.46 -14.69 4.52
CA TYR A 92 9.80 -15.24 4.66
C TYR A 92 10.74 -14.22 5.29
N LYS A 93 11.73 -14.69 6.04
CA LYS A 93 12.85 -13.92 6.59
C LYS A 93 14.15 -14.68 6.28
N ARG A 94 15.00 -14.15 5.40
CA ARG A 94 16.28 -14.77 4.98
C ARG A 94 16.14 -16.28 4.74
N ASP A 95 15.17 -16.65 3.90
CA ASP A 95 14.85 -18.04 3.49
C ASP A 95 14.07 -18.91 4.48
N ARG A 96 13.73 -18.42 5.67
CA ARG A 96 12.85 -19.13 6.61
C ARG A 96 11.42 -18.60 6.56
N ILE A 97 10.45 -19.51 6.54
CA ILE A 97 9.04 -19.14 6.70
C ILE A 97 8.84 -18.70 8.15
N VAL A 98 8.35 -17.46 8.33
CA VAL A 98 8.06 -16.89 9.65
C VAL A 98 6.58 -16.72 9.90
N LEU A 99 5.77 -16.69 8.84
CA LEU A 99 4.32 -16.73 8.89
C LEU A 99 3.83 -17.58 7.72
N ASN A 100 3.02 -18.58 8.01
CA ASN A 100 2.48 -19.51 7.04
C ASN A 100 0.93 -19.54 7.12
N ASN A 101 0.29 -20.04 6.05
CA ASN A 101 -1.16 -20.22 5.96
C ASN A 101 -1.94 -18.96 6.31
N CYS A 102 -1.42 -17.78 5.96
CA CYS A 102 -2.09 -16.53 6.23
C CYS A 102 -3.31 -16.39 5.30
N GLN A 103 -4.52 -16.47 5.85
CA GLN A 103 -5.77 -16.35 5.08
C GLN A 103 -6.34 -14.94 5.20
N LEU A 104 -6.63 -14.32 4.06
CA LEU A 104 -7.24 -12.99 4.00
C LEU A 104 -8.65 -13.03 4.60
N GLN A 105 -8.90 -12.20 5.61
CA GLN A 105 -10.17 -12.19 6.33
C GLN A 105 -11.25 -11.35 5.63
N ASN A 106 -10.83 -10.36 4.86
CA ASN A 106 -11.75 -9.48 4.13
C ASN A 106 -11.28 -9.33 2.67
N PRO A 107 -11.74 -10.22 1.76
CA PRO A 107 -11.34 -10.20 0.36
C PRO A 107 -11.99 -9.09 -0.46
N LYS A 108 -12.53 -8.03 0.17
CA LYS A 108 -13.06 -6.85 -0.54
C LYS A 108 -11.90 -6.09 -1.19
N ARG A 109 -11.58 -6.53 -2.41
CA ARG A 109 -10.71 -5.87 -3.37
C ARG A 109 -11.53 -4.95 -4.27
#